data_AF-A0A7J8E010-F1
#
_entry.id   AF-A0A7J8E010-F1
#
_cell.length_a   1.000
_cell.length_b   1.000
_cell.length_c   1.000
_cell.angle_alpha   90.00
_cell.angle_beta   90.00
_cell.angle_gamma   90.00
#
_symmetry.space_group_name_H-M   'P 1'
#
loop_
_entity.id
_entity.type
_entity.pdbx_description
1 polymer ?
#
loop_
_entity_poly.entity_id
_entity_poly.type
_entity_poly.pdbx_seq_one_letter_code
_entity_poly.pdbx_strand_id
1 'polypeptide(L)'
;MFVWSYWMTIFTSPASPSKEFYLSSSEKERYEKEFSQERQQEILRRTARDLPIYTTSASKTIRYCERCQLMKPDRAHHCSACDTCILKMDHHCPWVNNCVGFSNYKFFLLFLLYSLLYCLFVAATVLQYFIKFWTVSLLSIL
;
A
#
# COMPACT_ATOMS: atom_id res chain seq x y z
N MET A 1 4.19 18.53 13.05
CA MET A 1 4.85 17.37 12.42
C MET A 1 3.98 16.12 12.42
N PHE A 2 3.58 15.58 13.58
CA PHE A 2 2.72 14.38 13.67
C PHE A 2 1.41 14.50 12.86
N VAL A 3 0.59 15.54 13.11
CA VAL A 3 -0.69 15.70 12.40
C VAL A 3 -0.49 15.86 10.89
N TRP A 4 0.56 16.57 10.48
CA TRP A 4 0.87 16.78 9.07
C TRP A 4 1.29 15.48 8.36
N SER A 5 2.20 14.70 8.94
CA SER A 5 2.60 13.42 8.34
C SER A 5 1.44 12.42 8.32
N TYR A 6 0.59 12.41 9.36
CA TYR A 6 -0.63 11.60 9.38
C TYR A 6 -1.61 12.01 8.28
N TRP A 7 -1.88 13.32 8.13
CA TRP A 7 -2.71 13.85 7.05
C TRP A 7 -2.20 13.47 5.67
N MET A 8 -0.90 13.65 5.42
CA MET A 8 -0.29 13.27 4.13
C MET A 8 -0.41 11.77 3.88
N THR A 9 -0.33 10.93 4.90
CA THR A 9 -0.48 9.48 4.76
C THR A 9 -1.92 9.08 4.41
N ILE A 10 -2.92 9.73 5.03
CA ILE A 10 -4.35 9.48 4.76
C ILE A 10 -4.71 9.94 3.35
N PHE A 11 -4.43 11.20 3.02
CA PHE A 11 -5.05 11.85 1.85
C PHE A 11 -4.18 11.82 0.59
N THR A 12 -2.93 11.34 0.66
CA THR A 12 -2.17 11.07 -0.57
C THR A 12 -2.72 9.81 -1.22
N SER A 13 -3.43 9.98 -2.34
CA SER A 13 -3.97 8.84 -3.09
C SER A 13 -2.85 7.88 -3.52
N PRO A 14 -3.09 6.56 -3.44
CA PRO A 14 -2.13 5.59 -3.90
C PRO A 14 -1.97 5.68 -5.42
N ALA A 15 -0.74 5.56 -5.90
CA ALA A 15 -0.47 5.56 -7.34
C ALA A 15 -0.91 4.23 -7.98
N SER A 16 -1.68 4.32 -9.06
CA SER A 16 -2.09 3.18 -9.90
C SER A 16 -1.15 3.02 -11.11
N PRO A 17 -1.08 1.82 -11.73
CA PRO A 17 -0.34 1.62 -12.98
C PRO A 17 -0.75 2.59 -14.09
N SER A 18 0.22 2.97 -14.93
CA SER A 18 0.00 3.77 -16.14
C SER A 18 -0.79 2.97 -17.19
N LYS A 19 -1.37 3.70 -18.16
CA LYS A 19 -2.24 3.11 -19.20
C LYS A 19 -1.55 2.05 -20.06
N GLU A 20 -0.23 2.13 -20.23
CA GLU A 20 0.57 1.16 -21.00
C GLU A 20 0.52 -0.27 -20.41
N PHE A 21 0.25 -0.42 -19.11
CA PHE A 21 0.13 -1.73 -18.46
C PHE A 21 -1.24 -2.39 -18.67
N TYR A 22 -2.23 -1.64 -19.15
CA TYR A 22 -3.58 -2.16 -19.41
C TYR A 22 -3.60 -2.85 -20.78
N LEU A 23 -4.33 -3.96 -20.88
CA LEU A 23 -4.55 -4.59 -22.16
C LEU A 23 -5.34 -3.66 -23.08
N SER A 24 -4.93 -3.56 -24.34
CA SER A 24 -5.78 -2.91 -25.35
C SER A 24 -7.08 -3.70 -25.49
N SER A 25 -8.15 -3.04 -25.97
CA SER A 25 -9.46 -3.70 -26.18
C SER A 25 -9.33 -4.97 -27.04
N SER A 26 -8.45 -4.95 -28.04
CA SER A 26 -8.22 -6.09 -28.93
C SER A 26 -7.47 -7.26 -28.27
N GLU A 27 -6.60 -6.99 -27.30
CA GLU A 27 -5.87 -8.01 -26.55
C GLU A 27 -6.75 -8.60 -25.45
N LYS A 28 -7.57 -7.76 -24.83
CA LYS A 28 -8.58 -8.18 -23.86
C LYS A 28 -9.56 -9.18 -24.49
N GLU A 29 -10.12 -8.85 -25.66
CA GLU A 29 -11.03 -9.76 -26.36
C GLU A 29 -10.35 -11.09 -26.74
N ARG A 30 -9.08 -11.05 -27.15
CA ARG A 30 -8.29 -12.26 -27.44
C ARG A 30 -8.04 -13.10 -26.19
N TYR A 31 -7.72 -12.47 -25.07
CA TYR A 31 -7.50 -13.14 -23.79
C TYR A 31 -8.78 -13.80 -23.28
N GLU A 32 -9.92 -13.10 -23.33
CA GLU A 32 -11.22 -13.59 -22.84
C GLU A 32 -11.79 -14.74 -23.69
N LYS A 33 -11.53 -14.74 -25.00
CA LYS A 33 -11.96 -15.83 -25.90
C LYS A 33 -11.12 -17.10 -25.78
N GLU A 34 -9.94 -17.00 -25.19
CA GLU A 34 -9.02 -18.13 -25.11
C GLU A 34 -9.29 -18.96 -23.85
N PHE A 35 -9.52 -20.26 -24.02
CA PHE A 35 -9.84 -21.19 -22.93
C PHE A 35 -8.58 -21.85 -22.35
N SER A 36 -7.50 -21.94 -23.13
CA SER A 36 -6.25 -22.52 -22.66
C SER A 36 -5.42 -21.52 -21.85
N GLN A 37 -5.11 -21.86 -20.60
CA GLN A 37 -4.24 -21.06 -19.74
C GLN A 37 -2.85 -20.83 -20.35
N GLU A 38 -2.33 -21.80 -21.10
CA GLU A 38 -1.03 -21.67 -21.77
C GLU A 38 -1.06 -20.59 -22.85
N ARG A 39 -2.12 -20.56 -23.66
CA ARG A 39 -2.30 -19.56 -24.71
C ARG A 39 -2.61 -18.18 -24.15
N GLN A 40 -3.40 -18.11 -23.07
CA GLN A 40 -3.58 -16.87 -22.32
C GLN A 40 -2.25 -16.30 -21.83
N GLN A 41 -1.37 -17.14 -21.28
CA GLN A 41 -0.03 -16.71 -20.86
C GLN A 41 0.84 -16.26 -22.04
N GLU A 42 0.72 -16.87 -23.21
CA GLU A 42 1.45 -16.41 -24.40
C GLU A 42 0.99 -15.03 -24.87
N ILE A 43 -0.32 -14.75 -24.84
CA ILE A 43 -0.87 -13.41 -25.12
C ILE A 43 -0.25 -12.40 -24.15
N LEU A 44 -0.31 -12.69 -22.85
CA LEU A 44 0.25 -11.81 -21.81
C LEU A 44 1.75 -11.60 -21.96
N ARG A 45 2.53 -12.65 -22.28
CA ARG A 45 3.98 -12.57 -22.51
C ARG A 45 4.32 -11.72 -23.72
N ARG A 46 3.51 -11.79 -24.79
CA ARG A 46 3.70 -10.97 -25.98
C ARG A 46 3.50 -9.50 -25.66
N THR A 47 2.44 -9.14 -24.95
CA THR A 47 2.18 -7.74 -24.58
C THR A 47 3.19 -7.24 -23.54
N ALA A 48 3.62 -8.09 -22.61
CA ALA A 48 4.59 -7.72 -21.57
C ALA A 48 6.00 -7.46 -22.11
N ARG A 49 6.37 -7.96 -23.30
CA ARG A 49 7.72 -7.80 -23.88
C ARG A 49 8.10 -6.33 -24.10
N ASP A 50 7.11 -5.49 -24.37
CA ASP A 50 7.31 -4.07 -24.65
C ASP A 50 7.22 -3.22 -23.36
N LEU A 51 7.05 -3.85 -22.19
CA LEU A 51 6.93 -3.20 -20.89
C LEU A 51 8.16 -3.43 -20.00
N PRO A 52 8.50 -2.48 -19.11
CA PRO A 52 9.61 -2.63 -18.17
C PRO A 52 9.21 -3.55 -17.00
N ILE A 53 9.00 -4.84 -17.27
CA ILE A 53 8.64 -5.88 -16.30
C ILE A 53 9.76 -6.92 -16.23
N TYR A 54 10.39 -7.03 -15.08
CA TYR A 54 11.50 -7.96 -14.85
C TYR A 54 11.13 -9.07 -13.86
N THR A 55 9.97 -8.97 -13.18
CA THR A 55 9.51 -9.98 -12.22
C THR A 55 8.37 -10.82 -12.77
N THR A 56 8.36 -12.11 -12.40
CA THR A 56 7.26 -13.04 -12.70
C THR A 56 6.65 -13.55 -11.41
N SER A 57 5.55 -14.31 -11.52
CA SER A 57 5.01 -15.04 -10.38
C SER A 57 5.93 -16.21 -9.98
N ALA A 58 5.61 -16.88 -8.86
CA ALA A 58 6.32 -18.09 -8.43
C ALA A 58 6.29 -19.21 -9.49
N SER A 59 5.23 -19.28 -10.31
CA SER A 59 5.10 -20.25 -11.41
C SER A 59 5.73 -19.77 -12.72
N LYS A 60 6.56 -18.70 -12.70
CA LYS A 60 7.20 -18.11 -13.88
C LYS A 60 6.18 -17.65 -14.96
N THR A 61 5.00 -17.22 -14.52
CA THR A 61 3.95 -16.64 -15.36
C THR A 61 3.94 -15.12 -15.27
N ILE A 62 3.36 -14.45 -16.27
CA ILE A 62 3.17 -13.00 -16.23
C ILE A 62 2.21 -12.66 -15.11
N ARG A 63 2.59 -11.69 -14.27
CA ARG A 63 1.78 -11.21 -13.16
C ARG A 63 0.61 -10.40 -13.71
N TYR A 64 -0.55 -11.02 -13.84
CA TYR A 64 -1.76 -10.37 -14.34
C TYR A 64 -2.75 -10.06 -13.20
N CYS A 65 -3.56 -9.01 -13.36
CA CYS A 65 -4.70 -8.72 -12.51
C CYS A 65 -5.99 -8.85 -13.32
N GLU A 66 -6.78 -9.88 -13.04
CA GLU A 66 -8.06 -10.10 -13.71
C GLU A 66 -9.10 -9.03 -13.36
N ARG A 67 -9.09 -8.50 -12.13
CA ARG A 67 -10.05 -7.44 -11.74
C ARG A 67 -9.79 -6.12 -12.47
N CYS A 68 -8.53 -5.70 -12.52
CA CYS A 68 -8.14 -4.44 -13.13
C CYS A 68 -7.81 -4.57 -14.64
N GLN A 69 -7.75 -5.79 -15.18
CA GLN A 69 -7.42 -6.10 -16.57
C GLN A 69 -6.08 -5.48 -17.04
N LEU A 70 -5.06 -5.62 -16.20
CA LEU A 70 -3.72 -5.06 -16.43
C LEU A 70 -2.62 -6.05 -16.06
N MET A 71 -1.48 -5.94 -16.74
CA MET A 71 -0.23 -6.58 -16.32
C MET A 71 0.34 -5.80 -15.15
N LYS A 72 0.56 -6.47 -14.02
CA LYS A 72 1.04 -5.81 -12.79
C LYS A 72 2.48 -5.36 -13.01
N PRO A 73 2.78 -4.06 -12.91
CA PRO A 73 4.16 -3.58 -12.85
C PRO A 73 4.93 -4.26 -11.72
N ASP A 74 6.26 -4.23 -11.81
CA ASP A 74 7.10 -4.77 -10.76
C ASP A 74 6.75 -4.13 -9.40
N ARG A 75 6.65 -4.99 -8.38
CA ARG A 75 6.25 -4.63 -7.00
C ARG A 75 4.82 -4.10 -6.85
N ALA A 76 3.99 -4.08 -7.91
CA ALA A 76 2.59 -3.69 -7.79
C ALA A 76 1.71 -4.88 -7.37
N HIS A 77 0.73 -4.62 -6.50
CA HIS A 77 -0.23 -5.61 -6.03
C HIS A 77 -1.65 -5.04 -6.04
N HIS A 78 -2.65 -5.90 -6.23
CA HIS A 78 -4.05 -5.50 -6.15
C HIS A 78 -4.47 -5.47 -4.68
N CYS A 79 -4.99 -4.34 -4.22
CA CYS A 79 -5.60 -4.22 -2.92
C CYS A 79 -7.12 -4.36 -3.09
N SER A 80 -7.72 -5.41 -2.51
CA SER A 80 -9.16 -5.63 -2.58
C SER A 80 -9.97 -4.57 -1.82
N ALA A 81 -9.41 -3.95 -0.77
CA ALA A 81 -10.06 -2.89 -0.02
C ALA A 81 -10.10 -1.56 -0.78
N CYS A 82 -9.06 -1.25 -1.57
CA CYS A 82 -9.01 -0.07 -2.45
C CYS A 82 -9.58 -0.34 -3.85
N ASP A 83 -9.90 -1.60 -4.15
CA ASP A 83 -10.33 -2.13 -5.46
C ASP A 83 -9.49 -1.65 -6.65
N THR A 84 -8.17 -1.58 -6.46
CA THR A 84 -7.23 -1.16 -7.51
C THR A 84 -5.85 -1.78 -7.31
N CYS A 85 -5.06 -1.85 -8.39
CA CYS A 85 -3.64 -2.13 -8.30
C CYS A 85 -2.89 -0.90 -7.77
N ILE A 86 -2.07 -1.14 -6.75
CA ILE A 86 -1.28 -0.12 -6.05
C ILE A 86 0.20 -0.34 -6.42
N LEU A 87 0.85 0.71 -6.93
CA LEU A 87 2.27 0.68 -7.24
C LEU A 87 3.09 0.53 -5.96
N LYS A 88 4.09 -0.37 -5.97
CA LYS A 88 4.96 -0.67 -4.83
C LYS A 88 4.15 -0.83 -3.52
N MET A 89 3.05 -1.58 -3.60
CA MET A 89 2.16 -1.81 -2.46
C MET A 89 2.95 -2.41 -1.29
N ASP A 90 2.82 -1.80 -0.12
CA ASP A 90 3.33 -2.34 1.13
C ASP A 90 2.21 -3.08 1.85
N HIS A 91 1.17 -2.35 2.28
CA HIS A 91 -0.04 -2.92 2.89
C HIS A 91 -1.24 -1.97 2.77
N HIS A 92 -2.45 -2.47 3.04
CA HIS A 92 -3.59 -1.62 3.33
C HIS A 92 -3.64 -1.34 4.83
N CYS A 93 -3.68 -0.07 5.23
CA CYS A 93 -3.60 0.32 6.62
C CYS A 93 -4.96 0.87 7.09
N PRO A 94 -5.70 0.13 7.94
CA PRO A 94 -7.02 0.57 8.41
C PRO A 94 -6.97 1.89 9.17
N TRP A 95 -5.87 2.16 9.88
CA TRP A 95 -5.69 3.35 10.70
C TRP A 95 -5.65 4.65 9.91
N VAL A 96 -5.20 4.60 8.65
CA VAL A 96 -5.18 5.77 7.75
C VAL A 96 -6.26 5.69 6.68
N ASN A 97 -7.11 4.65 6.72
CA ASN A 97 -8.13 4.35 5.72
C ASN A 97 -7.60 4.45 4.27
N ASN A 98 -6.37 3.99 4.05
CA ASN A 98 -5.69 4.13 2.78
C ASN A 98 -4.64 3.02 2.59
N CYS A 99 -4.26 2.77 1.34
CA CYS A 99 -3.16 1.89 1.03
C CYS A 99 -1.83 2.61 1.20
N VAL A 100 -0.89 1.95 1.87
CA VAL A 100 0.51 2.38 1.93
C VAL A 100 1.24 1.75 0.73
N GLY A 101 1.75 2.60 -0.15
CA GLY A 101 2.41 2.20 -1.38
C GLY A 101 3.38 3.27 -1.88
N PHE A 102 3.70 3.26 -3.17
CA PHE A 102 4.73 4.12 -3.75
C PHE A 102 4.60 5.61 -3.39
N SER A 103 3.40 6.19 -3.51
CA SER A 103 3.17 7.63 -3.36
C SER A 103 3.24 8.13 -1.93
N ASN A 104 2.93 7.29 -0.94
CA ASN A 104 2.80 7.72 0.47
C ASN A 104 3.71 6.94 1.45
N TYR A 105 4.52 5.99 0.99
CA TYR A 105 5.42 5.22 1.86
C TYR A 105 6.31 6.10 2.74
N LYS A 106 6.89 7.18 2.16
CA LYS A 106 7.70 8.14 2.93
C LYS A 106 6.87 8.86 3.99
N PHE A 107 5.64 9.26 3.67
CA PHE A 107 4.75 9.91 4.63
C PHE A 107 4.36 8.96 5.76
N PHE A 108 4.10 7.69 5.46
CA PHE A 108 3.82 6.66 6.46
C PHE A 108 5.00 6.47 7.42
N LEU A 109 6.24 6.40 6.91
CA LEU A 109 7.43 6.33 7.78
C LEU A 109 7.62 7.57 8.66
N LEU A 110 7.39 8.76 8.11
CA LEU A 110 7.42 10.01 8.90
C LEU A 110 6.29 10.06 9.93
N PHE A 111 5.11 9.53 9.59
CA PHE A 111 4.00 9.37 10.52
C PHE A 111 4.43 8.51 11.71
N LEU A 112 4.94 7.30 11.49
CA LEU A 112 5.42 6.43 12.57
C LEU A 112 6.51 7.09 13.44
N LEU A 113 7.48 7.75 12.82
CA LEU A 113 8.54 8.46 13.54
C LEU A 113 7.98 9.57 14.44
N TYR A 114 7.14 10.45 13.88
CA TYR A 114 6.57 11.55 14.66
C TYR A 114 5.53 11.09 15.69
N SER A 115 4.87 9.96 15.49
CA SER A 115 4.03 9.30 16.50
C SER A 115 4.86 8.90 17.71
N LEU A 116 5.99 8.22 17.50
CA LEU A 116 6.88 7.82 18.58
C LEU A 116 7.42 9.03 19.35
N LEU A 117 7.92 10.04 18.64
CA LEU A 117 8.45 11.25 19.27
C LEU A 117 7.38 12.01 20.06
N TYR A 118 6.15 12.07 19.55
CA TYR A 118 5.02 12.68 20.25
C TYR A 118 4.68 11.92 21.54
N CYS A 119 4.55 10.59 21.47
CA CYS A 119 4.28 9.76 22.65
C CYS A 119 5.39 9.84 23.70
N LEU A 120 6.66 9.84 23.28
CA LEU A 120 7.80 9.98 24.19
C LEU A 120 7.81 11.35 24.88
N PHE A 121 7.53 12.43 24.15
CA PHE A 121 7.43 13.77 24.74
C PHE A 121 6.31 13.85 25.78
N VAL A 122 5.12 13.33 25.45
CA VAL A 122 3.99 13.29 26.40
C VAL A 122 4.34 12.44 27.62
N ALA A 123 4.87 11.22 27.42
CA ALA A 123 5.25 10.35 28.53
C ALA A 123 6.28 11.01 29.46
N ALA A 124 7.35 11.56 28.90
CA ALA A 124 8.41 12.21 29.69
C ALA A 124 7.90 13.42 30.48
N THR A 125 7.03 14.24 29.88
CA THR A 125 6.51 15.45 30.53
C THR A 125 5.43 15.15 31.57
N VAL A 126 4.56 14.18 31.30
CA VAL A 126 3.46 13.78 32.19
C VAL A 126 3.93 12.88 33.33
N LEU A 127 5.03 12.13 33.18
CA LEU A 127 5.51 11.17 34.18
C LEU A 127 5.60 11.75 35.59
N GLN A 128 6.14 12.97 35.75
CA GLN A 128 6.24 13.62 37.06
C GLN A 128 4.86 13.89 37.70
N TYR A 129 3.87 14.29 36.90
CA TYR A 129 2.51 14.56 37.37
C TYR A 129 1.78 13.26 37.67
N PHE A 130 1.98 12.24 36.84
CA PHE A 130 1.47 10.91 37.06
C PHE A 130 1.97 10.34 38.39
N ILE A 131 3.28 10.43 38.67
CA ILE A 131 3.86 10.02 39.95
C ILE A 131 3.22 10.79 41.10
N LYS A 132 3.15 12.13 41.02
CA LYS A 132 2.55 12.98 42.07
C LYS A 132 1.09 12.63 42.34
N PHE A 133 0.29 12.41 41.29
CA PHE A 133 -1.12 12.07 41.43
C PHE A 133 -1.32 10.82 42.27
N TRP A 134 -0.55 9.76 41.97
CA TRP A 134 -0.66 8.50 42.70
C TRP A 134 -0.06 8.58 44.10
N THR A 135 1.10 9.23 44.30
CA THR A 135 1.72 9.29 45.64
C THR A 135 0.97 10.21 46.61
N VAL A 136 0.47 11.37 46.16
CA VAL A 136 -0.29 12.28 47.02
C VAL A 136 -1.70 11.75 47.27
N SER A 137 -2.37 11.15 46.27
CA SER A 137 -3.71 10.57 46.49
C SER A 137 -3.67 9.36 47.43
N LEU A 138 -2.64 8.52 47.38
CA LEU A 138 -2.45 7.44 48.36
C LEU A 138 -2.21 7.95 49.79
N LEU A 139 -1.48 9.06 49.95
CA LEU A 139 -1.26 9.72 51.24
C LEU A 139 -2.49 10.46 51.78
N SER A 140 -3.50 10.71 50.94
CA SER A 140 -4.75 11.39 51.33
C SER A 140 -5.84 10.42 51.79
N ILE A 141 -5.65 9.12 51.53
CA ILE A 141 -6.62 8.04 51.81
C ILE A 141 -6.18 7.19 53.03
N LEU A 142 -4.93 7.36 53.49
CA LEU A 142 -4.39 6.82 54.75
C LEU A 142 -4.42 7.89 55.84
#